data_AF-A0A6G4XHA8-F1
#
_entry.id   AF-A0A6G4XHA8-F1
#
_cell.length_a   1.000
_cell.length_b   1.000
_cell.length_c   1.000
_cell.angle_alpha   90.00
_cell.angle_beta   90.00
_cell.angle_gamma   90.00
#
_symmetry.space_group_name_H-M   'P 1'
#
loop_
_entity.id
_entity.type
_entity.pdbx_description
1 polymer ?
#
loop_
_entity_poly.entity_id
_entity_poly.type
_entity_poly.pdbx_seq_one_letter_code
_entity_poly.pdbx_strand_id
1 'polypeptide(L)'
;MAEGDTHRHDVHDVEELCDAGEKAYQAALQAGRISRSKVTDARCLVELGLLHPDPSDMEWLLPTSPGVVVARLLREFESELGEIRRRSGALAGVAERFAVPRAVNASESAALRVLEGMPRINLAIDEATAACAAELRAMQPSGIRSERELSGALPRALDLQERGVRTRSLYTHVARHGQGLQTYLEQLEGSVEVRTLDEVGERLLIFDRAVAFIPASPDRSVALEVRHPALIDYLVGVFDRFWHRAVPLTEHVPSTSVVEGVSHREHAIAALLAEGNTDAVIAERLGINVRTCRHHIGRLSETLGCTTRTQLGVRIAQTGLHVPPV
;
A
#
# COMPACT_ATOMS: atom_id res chain seq x y z
N MET A 1 -2.84 50.65 -19.25
CA MET A 1 -2.31 49.28 -19.33
C MET A 1 -3.08 48.44 -18.32
N ALA A 2 -4.03 47.66 -18.81
CA ALA A 2 -4.68 46.58 -18.08
C ALA A 2 -4.95 45.52 -19.14
N GLU A 3 -4.02 44.57 -19.27
CA GLU A 3 -4.15 43.40 -20.14
C GLU A 3 -5.19 42.48 -19.51
N GLY A 4 -6.35 42.40 -20.15
CA GLY A 4 -7.40 41.45 -19.81
C GLY A 4 -6.99 40.06 -20.27
N ASP A 5 -6.86 39.16 -19.31
CA ASP A 5 -6.45 37.78 -19.48
C ASP A 5 -7.53 37.00 -20.26
N THR A 6 -7.18 36.62 -21.48
CA THR A 6 -8.00 35.79 -22.38
C THR A 6 -7.97 34.34 -21.92
N HIS A 7 -8.82 33.97 -20.97
CA HIS A 7 -9.07 32.57 -20.67
C HIS A 7 -9.90 31.98 -21.83
N ARG A 8 -9.28 31.08 -22.63
CA ARG A 8 -10.03 30.18 -23.51
C ARG A 8 -10.90 29.28 -22.61
N HIS A 9 -12.21 29.32 -22.83
CA HIS A 9 -13.21 28.54 -22.09
C HIS A 9 -13.07 27.06 -22.46
N ASP A 10 -12.33 26.30 -21.65
CA ASP A 10 -12.34 24.85 -21.68
C ASP A 10 -13.69 24.32 -21.17
N VAL A 11 -14.09 23.16 -21.68
CA VAL A 11 -15.35 22.45 -21.39
C VAL A 11 -15.59 22.37 -19.88
N HIS A 12 -16.69 22.96 -19.40
CA HIS A 12 -17.08 22.96 -17.98
C HIS A 12 -18.00 21.77 -17.68
N ASP A 13 -17.83 21.18 -16.49
CA ASP A 13 -18.76 20.17 -15.98
C ASP A 13 -20.09 20.84 -15.57
N VAL A 14 -21.18 20.08 -15.58
CA VAL A 14 -22.54 20.62 -15.35
C VAL A 14 -22.76 21.17 -13.95
N GLU A 15 -21.86 20.85 -13.03
CA GLU A 15 -21.85 21.26 -11.63
C GLU A 15 -21.31 22.69 -11.44
N GLU A 16 -20.56 23.23 -12.41
CA GLU A 16 -19.94 24.55 -12.33
C GLU A 16 -20.13 25.35 -13.64
N LEU A 17 -21.16 26.19 -13.68
CA LEU A 17 -21.28 27.20 -14.73
C LEU A 17 -20.30 28.35 -14.46
N CYS A 18 -19.64 28.84 -15.50
CA CYS A 18 -18.82 30.05 -15.37
C CYS A 18 -19.68 31.30 -15.14
N ASP A 19 -19.11 32.32 -14.48
CA ASP A 19 -19.78 33.60 -14.17
C ASP A 19 -20.46 34.25 -15.39
N ALA A 20 -19.86 34.11 -16.58
CA ALA A 20 -20.41 34.63 -17.84
C ALA A 20 -21.64 33.83 -18.28
N GLY A 21 -21.60 32.50 -18.15
CA GLY A 21 -22.69 31.60 -18.45
C GLY A 21 -23.87 31.78 -17.50
N GLU A 22 -23.61 31.92 -16.20
CA GLU A 22 -24.64 32.14 -15.19
C GLU A 22 -25.42 33.44 -15.45
N LYS A 23 -24.71 34.55 -15.68
CA LYS A 23 -25.31 35.86 -15.98
C LYS A 23 -26.12 35.83 -17.28
N ALA A 24 -25.59 35.20 -18.34
CA ALA A 24 -26.28 35.11 -19.62
C ALA A 24 -27.55 34.25 -19.54
N TYR A 25 -27.49 33.13 -18.82
CA TYR A 25 -28.64 32.25 -18.63
C TYR A 25 -29.72 32.88 -17.75
N GLN A 26 -29.33 33.58 -16.68
CA GLN A 26 -30.28 34.33 -15.84
C GLN A 26 -30.99 35.43 -16.63
N ALA A 27 -30.25 36.18 -17.47
CA ALA A 27 -30.83 37.19 -18.35
C ALA A 27 -31.80 36.57 -19.38
N ALA A 28 -31.46 35.40 -19.94
CA ALA A 28 -32.33 34.68 -20.87
C ALA A 28 -33.62 34.21 -20.18
N LEU A 29 -33.54 33.66 -18.97
CA LEU A 29 -34.70 33.23 -18.18
C LEU A 29 -35.65 34.39 -17.85
N GLN A 30 -35.11 35.57 -17.54
CA GLN A 30 -35.91 36.77 -17.25
C GLN A 30 -36.56 37.36 -18.51
N ALA A 31 -35.82 37.44 -19.61
CA ALA A 31 -36.29 38.05 -20.86
C ALA A 31 -37.07 37.08 -21.77
N GLY A 32 -37.06 35.79 -21.46
CA GLY A 32 -37.63 34.71 -22.29
C GLY A 32 -36.82 34.38 -23.55
N ARG A 33 -35.76 35.14 -23.85
CA ARG A 33 -34.86 34.93 -24.98
C ARG A 33 -33.56 35.74 -24.81
N ILE A 34 -32.51 35.36 -25.50
CA ILE A 34 -31.24 36.09 -25.56
C ILE A 34 -30.67 36.05 -26.99
N SER A 35 -30.05 37.15 -27.45
CA SER A 35 -29.41 37.15 -28.78
C SER A 35 -28.18 36.25 -28.76
N ARG A 36 -28.02 35.46 -29.82
CA ARG A 36 -26.89 34.53 -30.00
C ARG A 36 -25.53 35.23 -29.89
N SER A 37 -25.45 36.47 -30.37
CA SER A 37 -24.25 37.32 -30.28
C SER A 37 -23.78 37.61 -28.84
N LYS A 38 -24.71 37.57 -27.87
CA LYS A 38 -24.41 37.81 -26.44
C LYS A 38 -23.95 36.56 -25.69
N VAL A 39 -23.96 35.40 -26.34
CA VAL A 39 -23.63 34.09 -25.75
C VAL A 39 -22.40 33.48 -26.44
N THR A 40 -21.68 34.25 -27.24
CA THR A 40 -20.52 33.79 -28.04
C THR A 40 -19.42 33.18 -27.16
N ASP A 41 -19.26 33.72 -25.94
CA ASP A 41 -18.26 33.29 -24.97
C ASP A 41 -18.80 32.25 -23.96
N ALA A 42 -20.07 31.82 -24.07
CA ALA A 42 -20.71 30.89 -23.13
C ALA A 42 -21.28 29.66 -23.84
N ARG A 43 -20.45 28.98 -24.65
CA ARG A 43 -20.84 27.80 -25.46
C ARG A 43 -21.37 26.64 -24.62
N CYS A 44 -20.89 26.51 -23.38
CA CYS A 44 -21.37 25.53 -22.41
C CYS A 44 -22.89 25.58 -22.21
N LEU A 45 -23.53 26.76 -22.32
CA LEU A 45 -24.99 26.87 -22.17
C LEU A 45 -25.77 26.12 -23.26
N VAL A 46 -25.22 26.03 -24.47
CA VAL A 46 -25.83 25.28 -25.57
C VAL A 46 -25.50 23.79 -25.47
N GLU A 47 -24.25 23.46 -25.13
CA GLU A 47 -23.79 22.07 -24.95
C GLU A 47 -24.53 21.36 -23.80
N LEU A 48 -24.74 22.06 -22.68
CA LEU A 48 -25.52 21.60 -21.53
C LEU A 48 -27.04 21.67 -21.78
N GLY A 49 -27.49 22.23 -22.91
CA GLY A 49 -28.91 22.33 -23.27
C GLY A 49 -29.72 23.34 -22.44
N LEU A 50 -29.04 24.26 -21.74
CA LEU A 50 -29.66 25.38 -21.01
C LEU A 50 -30.21 26.44 -21.96
N LEU A 51 -29.58 26.61 -23.13
CA LEU A 51 -30.06 27.44 -24.23
C LEU A 51 -30.20 26.62 -25.50
N HIS A 52 -31.24 26.89 -26.29
CA HIS A 52 -31.45 26.27 -27.60
C HIS A 52 -31.88 27.31 -28.65
N PRO A 53 -31.62 27.10 -29.95
CA PRO A 53 -32.03 28.04 -31.00
C PRO A 53 -33.55 28.25 -31.05
N ASP A 54 -33.97 29.50 -31.22
CA ASP A 54 -35.37 29.81 -31.53
C ASP A 54 -35.66 29.41 -32.99
N PRO A 55 -36.61 28.49 -33.25
CA PRO A 55 -36.93 28.05 -34.61
C PRO A 55 -37.57 29.15 -35.48
N SER A 56 -38.09 30.22 -34.86
CA SER A 56 -38.74 31.33 -35.56
C SER A 56 -37.76 32.44 -35.95
N ASP A 57 -36.64 32.55 -35.23
CA ASP A 57 -35.60 33.54 -35.46
C ASP A 57 -34.24 33.03 -34.93
N MET A 58 -33.41 32.51 -35.85
CA MET A 58 -32.14 31.85 -35.52
C MET A 58 -31.08 32.77 -34.88
N GLU A 59 -31.31 34.09 -34.88
CA GLU A 59 -30.49 35.07 -34.15
C GLU A 59 -30.74 35.08 -32.64
N TRP A 60 -31.79 34.39 -32.18
CA TRP A 60 -32.17 34.27 -30.78
C TRP A 60 -32.04 32.84 -30.25
N LEU A 61 -31.75 32.76 -28.96
CA LEU A 61 -31.75 31.53 -28.17
C LEU A 61 -32.84 31.64 -27.10
N LEU A 62 -33.52 30.52 -26.86
CA LEU A 62 -34.54 30.38 -25.82
C LEU A 62 -33.96 29.61 -24.63
N PRO A 63 -34.31 30.00 -23.39
CA PRO A 63 -33.91 29.26 -22.22
C PRO A 63 -34.74 27.98 -22.05
N THR A 64 -34.07 26.87 -21.79
CA THR A 64 -34.69 25.67 -21.25
C THR A 64 -34.86 25.85 -19.74
N SER A 65 -35.99 25.42 -19.16
CA SER A 65 -36.18 25.48 -17.71
C SER A 65 -35.12 24.65 -16.96
N PRO A 66 -34.53 25.14 -15.86
CA PRO A 66 -33.54 24.38 -15.08
C PRO A 66 -34.04 23.01 -14.65
N GLY A 67 -35.31 22.90 -14.25
CA GLY A 67 -35.91 21.62 -13.85
C GLY A 67 -35.95 20.58 -14.99
N VAL A 68 -36.07 21.03 -16.24
CA VAL A 68 -36.05 20.15 -17.42
C VAL A 68 -34.63 19.67 -17.70
N VAL A 69 -33.63 20.55 -17.58
CA VAL A 69 -32.23 20.20 -17.78
C VAL A 69 -31.75 19.24 -16.69
N VAL A 70 -32.01 19.55 -15.41
CA VAL A 70 -31.67 18.67 -14.27
C VAL A 70 -32.34 17.31 -14.42
N ALA A 71 -33.63 17.25 -14.76
CA ALA A 71 -34.31 15.97 -14.94
C ALA A 71 -33.73 15.14 -16.11
N ARG A 72 -33.21 15.78 -17.17
CA ARG A 72 -32.52 15.07 -18.27
C ARG A 72 -31.18 14.49 -17.80
N LEU A 73 -30.36 15.29 -17.12
CA LEU A 73 -29.04 14.87 -16.64
C LEU A 73 -29.15 13.75 -15.61
N LEU A 74 -30.10 13.84 -14.68
CA LEU A 74 -30.35 12.76 -13.72
C LEU A 74 -30.72 11.44 -14.41
N ARG A 75 -31.53 11.49 -15.48
CA ARG A 75 -31.84 10.29 -16.28
C ARG A 75 -30.63 9.72 -17.00
N GLU A 76 -29.73 10.58 -17.50
CA GLU A 76 -28.48 10.16 -18.13
C GLU A 76 -27.57 9.45 -17.11
N PHE A 77 -27.39 10.01 -15.92
CA PHE A 77 -26.66 9.39 -14.82
C PHE A 77 -27.30 8.06 -14.35
N GLU A 78 -28.62 8.01 -14.20
CA GLU A 78 -29.33 6.78 -13.84
C GLU A 78 -29.14 5.68 -14.90
N SER A 79 -29.13 6.06 -16.18
CA SER A 79 -28.89 5.15 -17.29
C SER A 79 -27.46 4.59 -17.25
N GLU A 80 -26.47 5.45 -17.01
CA GLU A 80 -25.06 5.05 -16.90
C GLU A 80 -24.82 4.12 -15.70
N LEU A 81 -25.36 4.45 -14.53
CA LEU A 81 -25.35 3.57 -13.36
C LEU A 81 -26.06 2.24 -13.63
N GLY A 82 -27.17 2.27 -14.38
CA GLY A 82 -27.87 1.09 -14.84
C GLY A 82 -27.02 0.21 -15.74
N GLU A 83 -26.24 0.79 -16.65
CA GLU A 83 -25.29 0.06 -17.48
C GLU A 83 -24.17 -0.60 -16.68
N ILE A 84 -23.55 0.14 -15.76
CA ILE A 84 -22.50 -0.40 -14.89
C ILE A 84 -23.04 -1.58 -14.07
N ARG A 85 -24.26 -1.46 -13.52
CA ARG A 85 -24.94 -2.55 -12.80
C ARG A 85 -25.22 -3.75 -13.70
N ARG A 86 -25.71 -3.53 -14.93
CA ARG A 86 -25.92 -4.62 -15.90
C ARG A 86 -24.62 -5.34 -16.25
N ARG A 87 -23.53 -4.60 -16.50
CA ARG A 87 -22.20 -5.19 -16.77
C ARG A 87 -21.72 -6.01 -15.57
N SER A 88 -21.90 -5.49 -14.35
CA SER A 88 -21.57 -6.20 -13.11
C SER A 88 -22.38 -7.49 -12.93
N GLY A 89 -23.68 -7.46 -13.20
CA GLY A 89 -24.54 -8.64 -13.19
C GLY A 89 -24.19 -9.65 -14.28
N ALA A 90 -23.82 -9.20 -15.48
CA ALA A 90 -23.34 -10.07 -16.54
C ALA A 90 -22.01 -10.77 -16.17
N LEU A 91 -21.09 -10.05 -15.51
CA LEU A 91 -19.87 -10.60 -14.93
C LEU A 91 -20.16 -11.64 -13.85
N ALA A 92 -21.11 -11.38 -12.95
CA ALA A 92 -21.56 -12.36 -11.95
C ALA A 92 -22.15 -13.62 -12.62
N GLY A 93 -22.98 -13.46 -13.65
CA GLY A 93 -23.51 -14.58 -14.43
C GLY A 93 -22.46 -15.37 -15.20
N VAL A 94 -21.35 -14.74 -15.63
CA VAL A 94 -20.17 -15.47 -16.14
C VAL A 94 -19.56 -16.32 -15.04
N ALA A 95 -19.35 -15.76 -13.85
CA ALA A 95 -18.76 -16.49 -12.72
C ALA A 95 -19.62 -17.70 -12.31
N GLU A 96 -20.95 -17.56 -12.28
CA GLU A 96 -21.88 -18.66 -12.00
C GLU A 96 -21.79 -19.81 -13.01
N ARG A 97 -21.59 -19.52 -14.30
CA ARG A 97 -21.41 -20.55 -15.35
C ARG A 97 -20.17 -21.41 -15.14
N PHE A 98 -19.15 -20.86 -14.46
CA PHE A 98 -17.92 -21.56 -14.13
C PHE A 98 -17.84 -21.95 -12.65
N ALA A 99 -18.92 -21.76 -11.89
CA ALA A 99 -19.03 -22.22 -10.52
C ALA A 99 -19.17 -23.75 -10.53
N VAL A 100 -18.04 -24.45 -10.47
CA VAL A 100 -18.02 -25.89 -10.26
C VAL A 100 -18.57 -26.13 -8.85
N PRO A 101 -19.57 -27.01 -8.66
CA PRO A 101 -20.02 -27.42 -7.34
C PRO A 101 -18.79 -27.92 -6.58
N ARG A 102 -18.40 -27.17 -5.55
CA ARG A 102 -17.23 -27.48 -4.74
C ARG A 102 -17.51 -28.83 -4.10
N ALA A 103 -16.92 -29.89 -4.66
CA ALA A 103 -17.04 -31.22 -4.10
C ALA A 103 -16.66 -31.13 -2.62
N VAL A 104 -17.53 -31.64 -1.76
CA VAL A 104 -17.44 -31.63 -0.29
C VAL A 104 -16.16 -32.35 0.21
N ASN A 105 -15.34 -32.89 -0.70
CA ASN A 105 -14.01 -33.46 -0.44
C ASN A 105 -12.87 -32.43 -0.46
N ALA A 106 -13.13 -31.13 -0.64
CA ALA A 106 -12.10 -30.08 -0.60
C ALA A 106 -11.54 -29.79 0.80
N SER A 107 -11.97 -30.52 1.84
CA SER A 107 -11.47 -30.35 3.22
C SER A 107 -10.00 -30.74 3.38
N GLU A 108 -9.44 -31.59 2.51
CA GLU A 108 -8.02 -31.97 2.57
C GLU A 108 -7.16 -31.20 1.53
N SER A 109 -7.74 -30.80 0.40
CA SER A 109 -7.03 -30.05 -0.66
C SER A 109 -6.98 -28.53 -0.43
N ALA A 110 -7.65 -28.00 0.60
CA ALA A 110 -7.68 -26.55 0.90
C ALA A 110 -6.65 -26.09 1.95
N ALA A 111 -5.81 -27.01 2.43
CA ALA A 111 -4.76 -26.72 3.40
C ALA A 111 -3.71 -25.73 2.89
N LEU A 112 -3.43 -25.75 1.57
CA LEU A 112 -2.46 -24.93 0.89
C LEU A 112 -3.04 -24.45 -0.45
N ARG A 113 -3.00 -23.15 -0.71
CA ARG A 113 -3.43 -22.53 -1.98
C ARG A 113 -2.30 -21.67 -2.53
N VAL A 114 -1.87 -21.95 -3.77
CA VAL A 114 -0.90 -21.11 -4.49
C VAL A 114 -1.62 -19.93 -5.12
N LEU A 115 -1.11 -18.73 -4.86
CA LEU A 115 -1.62 -17.46 -5.34
C LEU A 115 -0.58 -16.83 -6.25
N GLU A 116 -0.91 -16.68 -7.53
CA GLU A 116 0.00 -16.10 -8.53
C GLU A 116 -0.51 -14.72 -8.95
N GLY A 117 0.38 -13.74 -8.90
CA GLY A 117 0.12 -12.35 -9.24
C GLY A 117 -0.40 -11.50 -8.08
N MET A 118 0.06 -10.25 -8.04
CA MET A 118 -0.33 -9.28 -6.99
C MET A 118 -1.85 -9.10 -6.81
N PRO A 119 -2.70 -9.09 -7.86
CA PRO A 119 -4.14 -8.96 -7.66
C PRO A 119 -4.75 -10.11 -6.84
N ARG A 120 -4.35 -11.36 -7.09
CA ARG A 120 -4.86 -12.54 -6.37
C ARG A 120 -4.34 -12.60 -4.95
N ILE A 121 -3.07 -12.26 -4.76
CA ILE A 121 -2.44 -12.20 -3.42
C ILE A 121 -3.13 -11.14 -2.57
N ASN A 122 -3.33 -9.94 -3.12
CA ASN A 122 -3.99 -8.85 -2.39
C ASN A 122 -5.44 -9.20 -2.07
N LEU A 123 -6.21 -9.74 -3.02
CA LEU A 123 -7.59 -10.17 -2.77
C LEU A 123 -7.67 -11.19 -1.62
N ALA A 124 -6.80 -12.20 -1.60
CA ALA A 124 -6.79 -13.19 -0.53
C ALA A 124 -6.40 -12.58 0.83
N ILE A 125 -5.47 -11.61 0.85
CA ILE A 125 -5.12 -10.85 2.06
C ILE A 125 -6.29 -9.96 2.50
N ASP A 126 -7.04 -9.35 1.57
CA ASP A 126 -8.23 -8.55 1.86
C ASP A 126 -9.32 -9.42 2.50
N GLU A 127 -9.59 -10.60 1.92
CA GLU A 127 -10.52 -11.59 2.47
C GLU A 127 -10.11 -12.03 3.88
N ALA A 128 -8.83 -12.32 4.10
CA ALA A 128 -8.30 -12.69 5.40
C ALA A 128 -8.35 -11.53 6.42
N THR A 129 -8.10 -10.31 5.97
CA THR A 129 -8.23 -9.09 6.79
C THR A 129 -9.66 -8.94 7.24
N ALA A 130 -10.63 -8.96 6.32
CA ALA A 130 -12.06 -8.83 6.63
C ALA A 130 -12.58 -9.93 7.57
N ALA A 131 -12.04 -11.15 7.47
CA ALA A 131 -12.41 -12.26 8.35
C ALA A 131 -11.69 -12.25 9.71
N CYS A 132 -10.62 -11.47 9.87
CA CYS A 132 -9.81 -11.41 11.09
C CYS A 132 -10.56 -10.74 12.23
N ALA A 133 -10.60 -11.36 13.41
CA ALA A 133 -11.36 -10.91 14.57
C ALA A 133 -10.52 -10.70 15.83
N ALA A 134 -9.32 -11.28 15.92
CA ALA A 134 -8.53 -11.29 17.15
C ALA A 134 -7.11 -10.74 16.98
N GLU A 135 -6.34 -11.26 16.02
CA GLU A 135 -4.92 -10.91 15.92
C GLU A 135 -4.32 -11.04 14.51
N LEU A 136 -3.58 -10.01 14.09
CA LEU A 136 -2.66 -10.04 12.96
C LEU A 136 -1.21 -10.09 13.46
N ARG A 137 -0.45 -11.11 13.04
CA ARG A 137 1.01 -11.18 13.17
C ARG A 137 1.67 -10.95 11.81
N ALA A 138 2.61 -10.03 11.72
CA ALA A 138 3.31 -9.72 10.48
C ALA A 138 4.83 -9.73 10.66
N MET A 139 5.56 -10.48 9.81
CA MET A 139 6.97 -10.29 9.56
C MET A 139 7.14 -9.55 8.24
N GLN A 140 7.80 -8.40 8.30
CA GLN A 140 8.04 -7.52 7.18
C GLN A 140 9.55 -7.43 6.96
N PRO A 141 10.15 -8.41 6.26
CA PRO A 141 11.52 -8.28 5.80
C PRO A 141 11.62 -7.14 4.79
N SER A 142 12.86 -6.80 4.48
CA SER A 142 13.26 -5.66 3.64
C SER A 142 13.25 -4.35 4.41
N GLY A 143 14.33 -3.57 4.24
CA GLY A 143 14.72 -2.42 5.06
C GLY A 143 13.70 -1.29 5.18
N ILE A 144 14.05 -0.11 4.66
CA ILE A 144 13.12 1.03 4.69
C ILE A 144 11.96 0.71 3.74
N ARG A 145 10.75 0.64 4.29
CA ARG A 145 9.52 0.44 3.53
C ARG A 145 9.21 1.67 2.70
N SER A 146 8.81 1.44 1.45
CA SER A 146 8.42 2.55 0.58
C SER A 146 7.07 3.14 1.02
N GLU A 147 6.89 4.43 0.83
CA GLU A 147 5.60 5.11 1.10
C GLU A 147 4.46 4.44 0.32
N ARG A 148 4.69 4.06 -0.94
CA ARG A 148 3.69 3.35 -1.75
C ARG A 148 3.22 2.05 -1.11
N GLU A 149 4.12 1.25 -0.55
CA GLU A 149 3.77 -0.01 0.12
C GLU A 149 3.01 0.24 1.42
N LEU A 150 3.36 1.28 2.18
CA LEU A 150 2.71 1.63 3.43
C LEU A 150 1.31 2.22 3.18
N SER A 151 1.18 3.14 2.24
CA SER A 151 -0.12 3.70 1.82
C SER A 151 -1.06 2.62 1.27
N GLY A 152 -0.53 1.62 0.55
CA GLY A 152 -1.33 0.48 0.11
C GLY A 152 -1.75 -0.46 1.24
N ALA A 153 -1.02 -0.51 2.35
CA ALA A 153 -1.34 -1.33 3.52
C ALA A 153 -2.24 -0.61 4.53
N LEU A 154 -2.21 0.73 4.55
CA LEU A 154 -2.90 1.57 5.53
C LEU A 154 -4.42 1.30 5.62
N PRO A 155 -5.20 1.17 4.51
CA PRO A 155 -6.63 0.92 4.63
C PRO A 155 -6.96 -0.37 5.41
N ARG A 156 -6.16 -1.42 5.22
CA ARG A 156 -6.31 -2.69 5.96
C ARG A 156 -5.97 -2.52 7.43
N ALA A 157 -4.93 -1.76 7.73
CA ALA A 157 -4.50 -1.53 9.10
C ALA A 157 -5.54 -0.70 9.89
N LEU A 158 -6.12 0.31 9.26
CA LEU A 158 -7.22 1.10 9.83
C LEU A 158 -8.47 0.24 10.08
N ASP A 159 -8.88 -0.58 9.11
CA ASP A 159 -10.01 -1.50 9.29
C ASP A 159 -9.79 -2.48 10.47
N LEU A 160 -8.59 -3.06 10.59
CA LEU A 160 -8.25 -3.94 11.72
C LEU A 160 -8.27 -3.18 13.05
N GLN A 161 -7.76 -1.95 13.08
CA GLN A 161 -7.77 -1.09 14.26
C GLN A 161 -9.20 -0.73 14.68
N GLU A 162 -10.05 -0.31 13.75
CA GLU A 162 -11.46 0.03 14.02
C GLU A 162 -12.22 -1.14 14.63
N ARG A 163 -11.90 -2.37 14.19
CA ARG A 163 -12.47 -3.61 14.73
C ARG A 163 -11.78 -4.12 16.00
N GLY A 164 -10.77 -3.40 16.52
CA GLY A 164 -10.06 -3.74 17.75
C GLY A 164 -9.14 -4.97 17.64
N VAL A 165 -8.73 -5.33 16.42
CA VAL A 165 -7.84 -6.46 16.17
C VAL A 165 -6.43 -6.11 16.62
N ARG A 166 -5.81 -6.99 17.44
CA ARG A 166 -4.44 -6.78 17.90
C ARG A 166 -3.46 -6.98 16.75
N THR A 167 -2.60 -6.00 16.48
CA THR A 167 -1.60 -6.12 15.42
C THR A 167 -0.19 -6.12 16.00
N ARG A 168 0.60 -7.12 15.63
CA ARG A 168 2.01 -7.26 16.01
C ARG A 168 2.88 -7.38 14.77
N SER A 169 3.82 -6.46 14.60
CA SER A 169 4.65 -6.39 13.41
C SER A 169 6.15 -6.39 13.74
N LEU A 170 6.90 -7.22 13.00
CA LEU A 170 8.34 -7.33 13.04
C LEU A 170 8.96 -6.69 11.80
N TYR A 171 9.96 -5.83 12.02
CA TYR A 171 10.75 -5.17 10.97
C TYR A 171 12.25 -5.31 11.24
N THR A 172 13.09 -5.02 10.25
CA THR A 172 14.53 -4.88 10.50
C THR A 172 14.83 -3.57 11.25
N HIS A 173 15.95 -3.50 11.99
CA HIS A 173 16.37 -2.28 12.71
C HIS A 173 16.50 -1.06 11.79
N VAL A 174 16.79 -1.28 10.51
CA VAL A 174 16.88 -0.22 9.51
C VAL A 174 15.56 0.53 9.33
N ALA A 175 14.43 -0.16 9.51
CA ALA A 175 13.10 0.44 9.36
C ALA A 175 12.84 1.58 10.36
N ARG A 176 13.58 1.62 11.48
CA ARG A 176 13.52 2.70 12.49
C ARG A 176 13.86 4.07 11.92
N HIS A 177 14.67 4.10 10.86
CA HIS A 177 15.11 5.32 10.19
C HIS A 177 14.23 5.71 8.99
N GLY A 178 13.16 4.96 8.71
CA GLY A 178 12.24 5.23 7.62
C GLY A 178 11.12 6.18 8.05
N GLN A 179 11.12 7.41 7.51
CA GLN A 179 10.07 8.40 7.84
C GLN A 179 8.66 7.89 7.49
N GLY A 180 8.52 7.17 6.37
CA GLY A 180 7.23 6.61 5.96
C GLY A 180 6.64 5.66 7.01
N LEU A 181 7.47 4.84 7.68
CA LEU A 181 6.98 3.95 8.73
C LEU A 181 6.49 4.75 9.95
N GLN A 182 7.19 5.82 10.32
CA GLN A 182 6.76 6.67 11.44
C GLN A 182 5.39 7.31 11.15
N THR A 183 5.23 7.92 9.97
CA THR A 183 3.96 8.52 9.55
C THR A 183 2.82 7.50 9.46
N TYR A 184 3.11 6.29 8.97
CA TYR A 184 2.14 5.20 8.98
C TYR A 184 1.70 4.81 10.39
N LEU A 185 2.62 4.75 11.36
CA LEU A 185 2.29 4.39 12.75
C LEU A 185 1.59 5.52 13.51
N GLU A 186 1.91 6.78 13.22
CA GLU A 186 1.22 7.96 13.76
C GLU A 186 -0.28 7.91 13.42
N GLN A 187 -0.64 7.51 12.20
CA GLN A 187 -2.02 7.36 11.77
C GLN A 187 -2.77 6.21 12.45
N LEU A 188 -2.03 5.25 13.04
CA LEU A 188 -2.60 4.10 13.72
C LEU A 188 -2.70 4.28 15.24
N GLU A 189 -2.32 5.45 15.77
CA GLU A 189 -2.50 5.84 17.18
C GLU A 189 -2.04 4.78 18.22
N GLY A 190 -1.01 4.00 17.89
CA GLY A 190 -0.48 2.96 18.78
C GLY A 190 -1.27 1.64 18.80
N SER A 191 -2.22 1.43 17.87
CA SER A 191 -2.96 0.18 17.71
C SER A 191 -2.09 -1.00 17.24
N VAL A 192 -0.88 -0.71 16.77
CA VAL A 192 0.09 -1.68 16.29
C VAL A 192 1.30 -1.75 17.23
N GLU A 193 1.54 -2.93 17.78
CA GLU A 193 2.80 -3.23 18.46
C GLU A 193 3.89 -3.49 17.42
N VAL A 194 4.96 -2.70 17.43
CA VAL A 194 6.08 -2.87 16.51
C VAL A 194 7.35 -3.23 17.29
N ARG A 195 8.03 -4.29 16.83
CA ARG A 195 9.37 -4.66 17.29
C ARG A 195 10.31 -4.84 16.12
N THR A 196 11.61 -4.76 16.39
CA THR A 196 12.64 -4.82 15.35
C THR A 196 13.81 -5.72 15.71
N LEU A 197 14.48 -6.27 14.71
CA LEU A 197 15.66 -7.14 14.80
C LEU A 197 16.71 -6.75 13.75
N ASP A 198 17.95 -7.22 13.87
CA ASP A 198 18.93 -7.11 12.78
C ASP A 198 18.43 -7.82 11.52
N GLU A 199 18.01 -9.07 11.69
CA GLU A 199 17.50 -9.94 10.64
C GLU A 199 16.07 -10.35 10.96
N VAL A 200 15.18 -10.13 10.00
CA VAL A 200 13.82 -10.69 10.01
C VAL A 200 13.79 -11.76 8.93
N GLY A 201 13.17 -12.90 9.24
CA GLY A 201 12.95 -13.96 8.25
C GLY A 201 12.07 -13.50 7.09
N GLU A 202 11.69 -14.44 6.23
CA GLU A 202 10.82 -14.14 5.08
C GLU A 202 9.47 -13.53 5.49
N ARG A 203 8.83 -12.89 4.50
CA ARG A 203 7.56 -12.19 4.73
C ARG A 203 6.53 -13.20 5.22
N LEU A 204 5.85 -12.86 6.31
CA LEU A 204 4.81 -13.71 6.88
C LEU A 204 3.67 -12.85 7.37
N LEU A 205 2.45 -13.21 7.01
CA LEU A 205 1.24 -12.65 7.61
C LEU A 205 0.45 -13.81 8.21
N ILE A 206 -0.04 -13.68 9.44
CA ILE A 206 -0.91 -14.66 10.10
C ILE A 206 -2.11 -13.93 10.67
N PHE A 207 -3.32 -14.37 10.32
CA PHE A 207 -4.58 -13.85 10.83
C PHE A 207 -5.26 -14.91 11.72
N ASP A 208 -5.59 -14.56 12.96
CA ASP A 208 -6.32 -15.35 13.96
C ASP A 208 -5.81 -16.77 14.24
N ARG A 209 -4.57 -17.09 13.84
CA ARG A 209 -4.05 -18.46 13.79
C ARG A 209 -4.93 -19.39 12.91
N ALA A 210 -5.62 -18.82 11.92
CA ALA A 210 -6.48 -19.54 10.99
C ALA A 210 -5.92 -19.58 9.56
N VAL A 211 -5.23 -18.52 9.14
CA VAL A 211 -4.63 -18.41 7.80
C VAL A 211 -3.30 -17.69 7.86
N ALA A 212 -2.34 -18.15 7.06
CA ALA A 212 -1.06 -17.50 6.89
C ALA A 212 -0.70 -17.32 5.42
N PHE A 213 0.09 -16.29 5.13
CA PHE A 213 0.63 -16.00 3.79
C PHE A 213 2.15 -15.94 3.84
N ILE A 214 2.80 -16.71 2.98
CA ILE A 214 4.26 -16.70 2.79
C ILE A 214 4.61 -16.55 1.29
N PRO A 215 5.70 -15.87 0.93
CA PRO A 215 6.20 -15.87 -0.43
C PRO A 215 6.51 -17.30 -0.91
N ALA A 216 6.24 -17.55 -2.19
CA ALA A 216 6.61 -18.77 -2.91
C ALA A 216 7.51 -18.47 -4.14
N SER A 217 7.89 -17.21 -4.34
CA SER A 217 8.86 -16.77 -5.35
C SER A 217 9.75 -15.62 -4.82
N PRO A 218 11.00 -15.47 -5.30
CA PRO A 218 11.92 -14.43 -4.82
C PRO A 218 11.44 -13.00 -5.04
N ASP A 219 10.76 -12.76 -6.16
CA ASP A 219 10.15 -11.47 -6.52
C ASP A 219 8.81 -11.21 -5.79
N ARG A 220 8.37 -12.15 -4.95
CA ARG A 220 7.11 -12.12 -4.18
C ARG A 220 5.86 -11.98 -5.06
N SER A 221 5.94 -12.33 -6.34
CA SER A 221 4.80 -12.38 -7.26
C SER A 221 3.95 -13.65 -7.08
N VAL A 222 4.47 -14.66 -6.37
CA VAL A 222 3.73 -15.86 -5.96
C VAL A 222 3.74 -15.95 -4.44
N ALA A 223 2.58 -16.26 -3.86
CA ALA A 223 2.42 -16.52 -2.43
C ALA A 223 1.70 -17.85 -2.17
N LEU A 224 1.95 -18.45 -1.02
CA LEU A 224 1.22 -19.59 -0.51
C LEU A 224 0.30 -19.12 0.62
N GLU A 225 -1.00 -19.35 0.44
CA GLU A 225 -1.97 -19.27 1.52
C GLU A 225 -2.04 -20.63 2.22
N VAL A 226 -1.78 -20.61 3.52
CA VAL A 226 -1.71 -21.77 4.39
C VAL A 226 -2.90 -21.72 5.34
N ARG A 227 -3.64 -22.83 5.47
CA ARG A 227 -4.76 -22.98 6.42
C ARG A 227 -4.67 -24.26 7.26
N HIS A 228 -3.66 -25.11 7.02
CA HIS A 228 -3.48 -26.33 7.80
C HIS A 228 -3.11 -25.99 9.26
N PRO A 229 -3.88 -26.42 10.28
CA PRO A 229 -3.65 -26.01 11.67
C PRO A 229 -2.21 -26.26 12.15
N ALA A 230 -1.63 -27.44 11.88
CA ALA A 230 -0.26 -27.73 12.29
C ALA A 230 0.80 -26.82 11.63
N LEU A 231 0.59 -26.39 10.38
CA LEU A 231 1.50 -25.46 9.71
C LEU A 231 1.32 -24.04 10.27
N ILE A 232 0.09 -23.64 10.57
CA ILE A 232 -0.18 -22.36 11.22
C ILE A 232 0.49 -22.31 12.59
N ASP A 233 0.33 -23.34 13.42
CA ASP A 233 0.97 -23.40 14.74
C ASP A 233 2.49 -23.36 14.65
N TYR A 234 3.08 -24.03 13.65
CA TYR A 234 4.51 -23.92 13.38
C TYR A 234 4.93 -22.49 13.02
N LEU A 235 4.21 -21.84 12.10
CA LEU A 235 4.48 -20.47 11.65
C LEU A 235 4.28 -19.44 12.77
N VAL A 236 3.27 -19.62 13.63
CA VAL A 236 3.09 -18.82 14.85
C VAL A 236 4.29 -19.03 15.78
N GLY A 237 4.74 -20.27 15.98
CA GLY A 237 5.94 -20.56 16.77
C GLY A 237 7.21 -19.92 16.20
N VAL A 238 7.35 -19.86 14.87
CA VAL A 238 8.44 -19.11 14.20
C VAL A 238 8.34 -17.63 14.52
N PHE A 239 7.17 -17.02 14.34
CA PHE A 239 6.93 -15.61 14.65
C PHE A 239 7.26 -15.31 16.11
N ASP A 240 6.74 -16.11 17.05
CA ASP A 240 6.92 -15.88 18.48
C ASP A 240 8.41 -15.94 18.85
N ARG A 241 9.20 -16.83 18.26
CA ARG A 241 10.67 -16.86 18.50
C ARG A 241 11.36 -15.56 18.11
N PHE A 242 11.00 -14.99 16.96
CA PHE A 242 11.51 -13.68 16.55
C PHE A 242 10.98 -12.57 17.46
N TRP A 243 9.68 -12.60 17.80
CA TRP A 243 9.03 -11.60 18.65
C TRP A 243 9.67 -11.44 20.02
N HIS A 244 10.03 -12.56 20.67
CA HIS A 244 10.67 -12.54 21.99
C HIS A 244 12.10 -11.98 21.98
N ARG A 245 12.80 -12.07 20.83
CA ARG A 245 14.15 -11.52 20.66
C ARG A 245 14.15 -10.07 20.16
N ALA A 246 13.02 -9.61 19.65
CA ALA A 246 12.92 -8.31 19.00
C ALA A 246 12.82 -7.17 20.01
N VAL A 247 13.48 -6.05 19.69
CA VAL A 247 13.48 -4.83 20.51
C VAL A 247 12.27 -3.97 20.13
N PRO A 248 11.42 -3.53 21.08
CA PRO A 248 10.33 -2.60 20.83
C PRO A 248 10.78 -1.36 20.07
N LEU A 249 9.97 -0.89 19.10
CA LEU A 249 10.32 0.26 18.25
C LEU A 249 10.55 1.54 19.08
N THR A 250 9.85 1.68 20.20
CA THR A 250 9.96 2.81 21.13
C THR A 250 11.22 2.78 21.98
N GLU A 251 11.92 1.64 22.04
CA GLU A 251 13.14 1.45 22.81
C GLU A 251 14.39 1.60 21.91
N HIS A 252 15.51 1.98 22.51
CA HIS A 252 16.79 2.04 21.80
C HIS A 252 17.38 0.64 21.62
N VAL A 253 17.95 0.36 20.46
CA VAL A 253 18.70 -0.88 20.25
C VAL A 253 19.95 -0.83 21.14
N PRO A 254 20.23 -1.88 21.94
CA PRO A 254 21.40 -1.91 22.82
C PRO A 254 22.69 -1.63 22.04
N SER A 255 23.46 -0.65 22.51
CA SER A 255 24.72 -0.23 21.86
C SER A 255 25.91 -1.13 22.20
N THR A 256 25.75 -2.10 23.10
CA THR A 256 26.86 -2.90 23.61
C THR A 256 27.27 -3.98 22.62
N SER A 257 28.40 -3.77 21.95
CA SER A 257 29.18 -4.88 21.40
C SER A 257 30.26 -5.31 22.41
N VAL A 258 30.78 -6.52 22.23
CA VAL A 258 31.84 -7.09 23.08
C VAL A 258 33.18 -6.33 22.91
N VAL A 259 33.32 -5.56 21.83
CA VAL A 259 34.56 -4.88 21.44
C VAL A 259 34.33 -3.37 21.40
N GLU A 260 35.09 -2.63 22.20
CA GLU A 260 35.03 -1.16 22.19
C GLU A 260 35.26 -0.59 20.78
N GLY A 261 34.42 0.36 20.37
CA GLY A 261 34.46 0.97 19.04
C GLY A 261 33.69 0.22 17.95
N VAL A 262 33.23 -1.02 18.19
CA VAL A 262 32.37 -1.76 17.27
C VAL A 262 30.91 -1.51 17.62
N SER A 263 30.13 -1.00 16.69
CA SER A 263 28.68 -0.79 16.84
C SER A 263 27.89 -2.11 16.78
N HIS A 264 26.66 -2.11 17.27
CA HIS A 264 25.73 -3.24 17.16
C HIS A 264 25.61 -3.76 15.71
N ARG A 265 25.45 -2.85 14.75
CA ARG A 265 25.35 -3.20 13.33
C ARG A 265 26.64 -3.78 12.76
N GLU A 266 27.79 -3.24 13.14
CA GLU A 266 29.09 -3.81 12.73
C GLU A 266 29.28 -5.21 13.35
N HIS A 267 28.78 -5.46 14.57
CA HIS A 267 28.76 -6.78 15.19
C HIS A 267 27.84 -7.76 14.44
N ALA A 268 26.62 -7.35 14.07
CA ALA A 268 25.73 -8.17 13.25
C ALA A 268 26.36 -8.52 11.88
N ILE A 269 27.02 -7.55 11.24
CA ILE A 269 27.78 -7.77 10.00
C ILE A 269 28.95 -8.74 10.24
N ALA A 270 29.66 -8.63 11.35
CA ALA A 270 30.77 -9.52 11.70
C ALA A 270 30.31 -10.98 11.85
N ALA A 271 29.18 -11.22 12.53
CA ALA A 271 28.59 -12.54 12.67
C ALA A 271 28.24 -13.15 11.30
N LEU A 272 27.58 -12.37 10.43
CA LEU A 272 27.24 -12.82 9.08
C LEU A 272 28.47 -13.03 8.17
N LEU A 273 29.54 -12.26 8.36
CA LEU A 273 30.82 -12.49 7.68
C LEU A 273 31.45 -13.82 8.11
N ALA A 274 31.36 -14.17 9.39
CA ALA A 274 31.89 -15.43 9.93
C ALA A 274 31.15 -16.66 9.39
N GLU A 275 29.87 -16.52 9.03
CA GLU A 275 29.09 -17.55 8.30
C GLU A 275 29.55 -17.73 6.83
N GLY A 276 30.41 -16.86 6.31
CA GLY A 276 30.90 -16.91 4.93
C GLY A 276 30.02 -16.19 3.91
N ASN A 277 29.09 -15.34 4.37
CA ASN A 277 28.20 -14.59 3.47
C ASN A 277 28.97 -13.52 2.66
N THR A 278 28.48 -13.27 1.44
CA THR A 278 28.96 -12.14 0.61
C THR A 278 28.34 -10.83 1.08
N ASP A 279 28.95 -9.69 0.74
CA ASP A 279 28.43 -8.37 1.11
C ASP A 279 26.99 -8.15 0.62
N ALA A 280 26.63 -8.73 -0.53
CA ALA A 280 25.28 -8.65 -1.09
C ALA A 280 24.26 -9.40 -0.23
N VAL A 281 24.58 -10.62 0.20
CA VAL A 281 23.72 -11.43 1.08
C VAL A 281 23.58 -10.78 2.46
N ILE A 282 24.68 -10.24 3.00
CA ILE A 282 24.65 -9.51 4.29
C ILE A 282 23.76 -8.28 4.19
N ALA A 283 23.90 -7.51 3.11
CA ALA A 283 23.11 -6.31 2.89
C ALA A 283 21.62 -6.64 2.78
N GLU A 284 21.27 -7.69 2.03
CA GLU A 284 19.90 -8.17 1.88
C GLU A 284 19.28 -8.59 3.22
N ARG A 285 19.96 -9.44 4.00
CA ARG A 285 19.50 -9.94 5.30
C ARG A 285 19.26 -8.82 6.32
N LEU A 286 20.16 -7.83 6.37
CA LEU A 286 20.04 -6.67 7.27
C LEU A 286 19.11 -5.58 6.72
N GLY A 287 18.60 -5.71 5.50
CA GLY A 287 17.77 -4.70 4.86
C GLY A 287 18.49 -3.38 4.57
N ILE A 288 19.80 -3.41 4.29
CA ILE A 288 20.59 -2.25 3.88
C ILE A 288 21.05 -2.38 2.43
N ASN A 289 21.52 -1.28 1.83
CA ASN A 289 22.17 -1.36 0.53
C ASN A 289 23.62 -1.88 0.66
N VAL A 290 24.14 -2.48 -0.42
CA VAL A 290 25.50 -3.08 -0.46
C VAL A 290 26.60 -2.06 -0.15
N ARG A 291 26.43 -0.79 -0.56
CA ARG A 291 27.41 0.27 -0.29
C ARG A 291 27.51 0.56 1.21
N THR A 292 26.38 0.64 1.90
CA THR A 292 26.28 0.81 3.36
C THR A 292 26.88 -0.38 4.08
N CYS A 293 26.59 -1.62 3.63
CA CYS A 293 27.23 -2.82 4.16
C CYS A 293 28.77 -2.73 4.07
N ARG A 294 29.31 -2.45 2.88
CA ARG A 294 30.75 -2.28 2.66
C ARG A 294 31.38 -1.18 3.50
N HIS A 295 30.67 -0.08 3.72
CA HIS A 295 31.14 1.00 4.60
C HIS A 295 31.35 0.50 6.04
N HIS A 296 30.40 -0.25 6.59
CA HIS A 296 30.54 -0.85 7.93
C HIS A 296 31.63 -1.92 7.98
N ILE A 297 31.79 -2.73 6.93
CA ILE A 297 32.90 -3.70 6.84
C ILE A 297 34.26 -2.98 6.85
N GLY A 298 34.37 -1.84 6.16
CA GLY A 298 35.58 -1.01 6.17
C GLY A 298 35.91 -0.48 7.56
N ARG A 299 34.92 0.14 8.22
CA ARG A 299 35.06 0.62 9.61
C ARG A 299 35.41 -0.49 10.59
N LEU A 300 34.77 -1.66 10.46
CA LEU A 300 35.08 -2.84 11.27
C LEU A 300 36.52 -3.31 11.03
N SER A 301 37.01 -3.30 9.79
CA SER A 301 38.39 -3.64 9.45
C SER A 301 39.38 -2.65 10.07
N GLU A 302 39.11 -1.35 9.98
CA GLU A 302 39.94 -0.31 10.60
C GLU A 302 39.99 -0.47 12.12
N THR A 303 38.83 -0.67 12.76
CA THR A 303 38.70 -0.85 14.21
C THR A 303 39.45 -2.09 14.70
N LEU A 304 39.44 -3.17 13.91
CA LEU A 304 40.14 -4.43 14.23
C LEU A 304 41.58 -4.47 13.68
N GLY A 305 42.08 -3.39 13.07
CA GLY A 305 43.44 -3.31 12.52
C GLY A 305 43.73 -4.31 11.40
N CYS A 306 42.74 -4.59 10.55
CA CYS A 306 42.82 -5.56 9.46
C CYS A 306 42.96 -4.87 8.11
N THR A 307 43.84 -5.40 7.24
CA THR A 307 44.01 -4.88 5.87
C THR A 307 43.42 -5.79 4.80
N THR A 308 43.11 -7.05 5.15
CA THR A 308 42.49 -8.01 4.22
C THR A 308 41.26 -8.65 4.82
N ARG A 309 40.32 -9.09 3.97
CA ARG A 309 39.09 -9.79 4.41
C ARG A 309 39.41 -11.06 5.19
N THR A 310 40.46 -11.79 4.80
CA THR A 310 40.89 -13.00 5.50
C THR A 310 41.39 -12.69 6.91
N GLN A 311 42.19 -11.62 7.08
CA GLN A 311 42.60 -11.15 8.40
C GLN A 311 41.40 -10.72 9.25
N LEU A 312 40.45 -9.99 8.64
CA LEU A 312 39.22 -9.57 9.30
C LEU A 312 38.44 -10.78 9.84
N GLY A 313 38.25 -11.83 9.02
CA GLY A 313 37.57 -13.05 9.45
C GLY A 313 38.25 -13.73 10.64
N VAL A 314 39.59 -13.82 10.63
CA VAL A 314 40.36 -14.37 11.75
C VAL A 314 40.19 -13.52 13.01
N ARG A 315 40.21 -12.18 12.89
CA ARG A 315 40.01 -11.28 14.03
C ARG A 315 38.59 -11.38 14.61
N ILE A 316 37.56 -11.43 13.77
CA ILE A 316 36.16 -11.61 14.20
C ILE A 316 36.02 -12.88 15.06
N ALA A 317 36.65 -13.99 14.65
CA ALA A 317 36.64 -15.21 15.44
C ALA A 317 37.36 -15.03 16.79
N GLN A 318 38.54 -14.41 16.79
CA GLN A 318 39.35 -14.18 18.00
C GLN A 318 38.68 -13.25 19.02
N THR A 319 37.92 -12.26 18.56
CA THR A 319 37.26 -11.27 19.43
C THR A 319 35.85 -11.68 19.85
N GLY A 320 35.36 -12.84 19.41
CA GLY A 320 34.02 -13.32 19.74
C GLY A 320 32.89 -12.67 18.93
N LEU A 321 33.19 -11.80 17.97
CA LEU A 321 32.21 -11.11 17.11
C LEU A 321 31.53 -12.01 16.08
N HIS A 322 31.87 -13.31 16.06
CA HIS A 322 31.25 -14.31 15.19
C HIS A 322 29.87 -14.78 15.71
N VAL A 323 29.54 -14.47 16.96
CA VAL A 323 28.23 -14.74 17.55
C VAL A 323 27.34 -13.52 17.34
N PRO A 324 26.08 -13.67 16.89
CA PRO A 324 25.18 -12.53 16.73
C PRO A 324 25.02 -11.72 18.03
N PRO A 325 24.87 -10.39 17.95
CA PRO A 325 24.61 -9.56 19.12
C PRO A 325 23.30 -10.00 19.81
N VAL A 326 23.28 -9.87 21.15
CA VAL A 326 22.12 -10.17 22.01
C VAL A 326 21.16 -9.00 22.07
#